data_AF-A0A5P8JSK7-F1
#
_entry.id   AF-A0A5P8JSK7-F1
#
_cell.length_a   1.000
_cell.length_b   1.000
_cell.length_c   1.000
_cell.angle_alpha   90.00
_cell.angle_beta   90.00
_cell.angle_gamma   90.00
#
_symmetry.space_group_name_H-M   'P 1'
#
loop_
_entity.id
_entity.type
_entity.pdbx_description
1 polymer ?
#
loop_
_entity_poly.entity_id
_entity_poly.type
_entity_poly.pdbx_seq_one_letter_code
_entity_poly.pdbx_strand_id
1 'polypeptide(L)'
;MQFQSLRRFRVGAVLANVAILQFRFPDGRDHTFKTIVLGAANFGRIGQYESLGWPPITCFTKFDWKVLKVEGSLGYAKRLALSGNLMKTHLIHGESERIQIKRLESQLVGTEIQNFRRWLKSVPHEQTRQWTHQIQRLEQTIKAYGSHQLKLMQVIQRFKAVYATDKWHRQKQAEHFEKLAWDFSSQFERELDQFLPIAYLLVNIKNIELYQYSNQRDILLHPEANQPSLAYTSTYIQHMFDQLKAQKVQAQQLGLPFYDPDWLANKQRFQQPVWDPAQLDAFNIAKT
;
A
#
# COMPACT_ATOMS: atom_id res chain seq x y z
N MET A 1 -4.90 -7.45 -12.54
CA MET A 1 -3.64 -6.67 -12.62
C MET A 1 -2.92 -6.71 -11.28
N GLN A 2 -1.60 -6.87 -11.28
CA GLN A 2 -0.78 -6.70 -10.07
C GLN A 2 -0.46 -5.22 -9.93
N PHE A 3 -1.06 -4.55 -8.94
CA PHE A 3 -0.84 -3.13 -8.62
C PHE A 3 0.40 -2.89 -7.73
N GLN A 4 1.25 -3.91 -7.60
CA GLN A 4 2.57 -3.81 -7.02
C GLN A 4 3.60 -3.58 -8.11
N SER A 5 4.68 -2.88 -7.80
CA SER A 5 5.79 -2.77 -8.72
C SER A 5 6.31 -4.16 -9.08
N LEU A 6 6.44 -4.45 -10.39
CA LEU A 6 7.11 -5.67 -10.84
C LEU A 6 8.62 -5.61 -10.50
N ARG A 7 9.15 -4.40 -10.37
CA ARG A 7 10.54 -4.12 -10.02
C ARG A 7 10.73 -4.11 -8.51
N ARG A 8 11.91 -4.55 -8.06
CA ARG A 8 12.33 -4.44 -6.67
C ARG A 8 13.16 -3.18 -6.44
N PHE A 9 12.95 -2.56 -5.30
CA PHE A 9 13.64 -1.37 -4.84
C PHE A 9 14.42 -1.70 -3.57
N ARG A 10 15.60 -1.10 -3.44
CA ARG A 10 16.36 -1.03 -2.20
C ARG A 10 16.13 0.35 -1.61
N VAL A 11 15.71 0.39 -0.36
CA VAL A 11 15.37 1.61 0.37
C VAL A 11 16.36 1.75 1.51
N GLY A 12 17.10 2.85 1.53
CA GLY A 12 17.85 3.31 2.70
C GLY A 12 16.96 4.26 3.51
N ALA A 13 16.70 3.92 4.76
CA ALA A 13 15.73 4.62 5.59
C ALA A 13 16.16 4.70 7.04
N VAL A 14 15.40 5.46 7.81
CA VAL A 14 15.46 5.45 9.26
C VAL A 14 14.12 5.05 9.82
N LEU A 15 14.14 4.27 10.90
CA LEU A 15 12.92 3.92 11.64
C LEU A 15 12.38 5.17 12.33
N ALA A 16 11.25 5.66 11.85
CA ALA A 16 10.62 6.87 12.34
C ALA A 16 9.49 6.61 13.32
N ASN A 17 8.79 5.48 13.19
CA ASN A 17 7.77 5.09 14.12
C ASN A 17 7.45 3.60 14.00
N VAL A 18 6.73 3.08 14.98
CA VAL A 18 5.98 1.84 14.86
C VAL A 18 4.52 2.08 15.26
N ALA A 19 3.59 1.57 14.48
CA ALA A 19 2.16 1.76 14.71
C ALA A 19 1.35 0.58 14.18
N ILE A 20 0.17 0.36 14.74
CA ILE A 20 -0.81 -0.56 14.15
C ILE A 20 -1.63 0.29 13.18
N LEU A 21 -1.45 0.05 11.88
CA LEU A 21 -2.07 0.82 10.82
C LEU A 21 -2.92 -0.10 9.96
N GLN A 22 -4.00 0.46 9.42
CA GLN A 22 -4.85 -0.22 8.47
C GLN A 22 -4.69 0.38 7.08
N PHE A 23 -4.62 -0.50 6.10
CA PHE A 23 -4.39 -0.16 4.71
C PHE A 23 -5.50 -0.72 3.84
N ARG A 24 -6.03 0.11 2.94
CA ARG A 24 -6.78 -0.34 1.76
C ARG A 24 -5.80 -0.73 0.67
N PHE A 25 -5.90 -1.96 0.20
CA PHE A 25 -5.09 -2.45 -0.91
C PHE A 25 -5.81 -2.15 -2.24
N PRO A 26 -5.05 -2.04 -3.35
CA PRO A 26 -5.64 -1.82 -4.68
C PRO A 26 -6.63 -2.91 -5.12
N ASP A 27 -6.55 -4.10 -4.53
CA ASP A 27 -7.47 -5.20 -4.83
C ASP A 27 -8.77 -5.15 -4.02
N GLY A 28 -8.98 -4.08 -3.27
CA GLY A 28 -10.16 -3.83 -2.45
C GLY A 28 -10.19 -4.60 -1.14
N ARG A 29 -9.04 -5.03 -0.61
CA ARG A 29 -8.98 -5.64 0.72
C ARG A 29 -8.40 -4.69 1.75
N ASP A 30 -8.96 -4.76 2.94
CA ASP A 30 -8.47 -4.04 4.10
C ASP A 30 -7.55 -4.96 4.90
N HIS A 31 -6.37 -4.45 5.25
CA HIS A 31 -5.43 -5.19 6.07
C HIS A 31 -4.87 -4.31 7.19
N THR A 32 -4.90 -4.85 8.40
CA THR A 32 -4.30 -4.21 9.59
C THR A 32 -2.97 -4.87 9.90
N PHE A 33 -1.93 -4.06 10.06
CA PHE A 33 -0.58 -4.53 10.34
C PHE A 33 0.05 -3.77 11.50
N LYS A 34 0.81 -4.50 12.33
CA LYS A 34 1.96 -3.89 13.01
C LYS A 34 2.90 -3.39 11.91
N THR A 35 3.20 -2.11 11.93
CA THR A 35 3.84 -1.41 10.81
C THR A 35 5.06 -0.65 11.31
N ILE A 36 6.14 -0.73 10.54
CA ILE A 36 7.29 0.15 10.64
C ILE A 36 7.05 1.32 9.70
N VAL A 37 7.13 2.53 10.24
CA VAL A 37 7.11 3.78 9.48
C VAL A 37 8.54 4.19 9.22
N LEU A 38 8.87 4.32 7.94
CA LEU A 38 10.21 4.59 7.44
C LEU A 38 10.31 6.02 6.93
N GLY A 39 11.24 6.77 7.50
CA GLY A 39 11.81 7.97 6.92
C GLY A 39 12.77 7.58 5.79
N ALA A 40 12.28 7.34 4.57
CA ALA A 40 13.15 6.89 3.48
C ALA A 40 14.00 8.06 2.97
N ALA A 41 15.32 7.89 2.98
CA ALA A 41 16.28 8.93 2.59
C ALA A 41 16.82 8.71 1.17
N ASN A 42 16.89 7.46 0.70
CA ASN A 42 17.39 7.11 -0.65
C ASN A 42 16.66 5.89 -1.22
N PHE A 43 16.31 5.93 -2.51
CA PHE A 43 15.77 4.81 -3.27
C PHE A 43 16.71 4.41 -4.40
N GLY A 44 17.03 3.12 -4.49
CA GLY A 44 17.78 2.55 -5.59
C GLY A 44 17.04 1.38 -6.22
N ARG A 45 17.02 1.29 -7.55
CA ARG A 45 16.53 0.08 -8.22
C ARG A 45 17.55 -1.05 -8.03
N ILE A 46 17.12 -2.25 -7.66
CA ILE A 46 18.06 -3.36 -7.50
C ILE A 46 18.60 -3.78 -8.88
N GLY A 47 19.93 -3.83 -9.01
CA GLY A 47 20.63 -4.22 -10.24
C GLY A 47 20.97 -3.07 -11.20
N GLN A 48 20.59 -1.84 -10.87
CA GLN A 48 21.03 -0.63 -11.57
C GLN A 48 21.45 0.38 -10.50
N TYR A 49 22.66 0.93 -10.58
CA TYR A 49 23.13 2.00 -9.67
C TYR A 49 22.43 3.34 -9.95
N GLU A 50 21.13 3.31 -10.21
CA GLU A 50 20.30 4.48 -10.41
C GLU A 50 19.73 4.87 -9.05
N SER A 51 20.27 5.95 -8.48
CA SER A 51 19.58 6.71 -7.44
C SER A 51 18.34 7.29 -8.11
N LEU A 52 17.17 6.78 -7.73
CA LEU A 52 15.92 7.38 -8.14
C LEU A 52 15.86 8.68 -7.34
N GLY A 53 16.12 9.82 -7.99
CA GLY A 53 16.07 11.17 -7.40
C GLY A 53 14.68 11.59 -6.94
N TRP A 54 13.94 10.65 -6.35
CA TRP A 54 12.66 10.85 -5.69
C TRP A 54 12.93 11.63 -4.41
N PRO A 55 12.08 12.61 -4.08
CA PRO A 55 12.14 13.20 -2.76
C PRO A 55 11.96 12.06 -1.74
N PRO A 56 12.77 12.02 -0.68
CA PRO A 56 12.46 11.32 0.56
C PRO A 56 10.96 11.35 0.89
N ILE A 57 10.38 10.16 0.98
CA ILE A 57 8.95 9.90 1.18
C ILE A 57 8.75 8.98 2.38
N THR A 58 7.54 9.03 2.96
CA THR A 58 7.09 7.99 3.89
C THR A 58 6.94 6.68 3.17
N CYS A 59 7.64 5.67 3.65
CA CYS A 59 7.33 4.29 3.31
C CYS A 59 6.88 3.54 4.55
N PHE A 60 6.02 2.56 4.32
CA PHE A 60 5.52 1.67 5.34
C PHE A 60 6.00 0.27 5.03
N THR A 61 6.23 -0.52 6.05
CA THR A 61 6.44 -1.96 5.86
C THR A 61 5.90 -2.72 7.04
N LYS A 62 5.47 -3.96 6.82
CA LYS A 62 4.98 -4.81 7.90
C LYS A 62 6.12 -5.08 8.88
N PHE A 63 5.82 -4.93 10.17
CA PHE A 63 6.64 -5.43 11.26
C PHE A 63 6.34 -6.92 11.45
N ASP A 64 7.24 -7.78 10.96
CA ASP A 64 7.12 -9.23 11.09
C ASP A 64 8.47 -9.89 11.31
N TRP A 65 8.45 -11.23 11.38
CA TRP A 65 9.63 -12.05 11.63
C TRP A 65 10.79 -11.77 10.68
N LYS A 66 10.54 -11.27 9.45
CA LYS A 66 11.62 -11.04 8.48
C LYS A 66 12.59 -9.99 9.00
N VAL A 67 12.07 -8.97 9.67
CA VAL A 67 12.86 -7.88 10.25
C VAL A 67 13.64 -8.37 11.48
N LEU A 68 13.07 -9.30 12.24
CA LEU A 68 13.65 -9.82 13.49
C LEU A 68 14.62 -10.99 13.30
N LYS A 69 14.74 -11.53 12.08
CA LYS A 69 15.71 -12.59 11.77
C LYS A 69 17.13 -12.09 11.58
N VAL A 70 17.30 -10.79 11.34
CA VAL A 70 18.61 -10.18 11.13
C VAL A 70 19.24 -9.92 12.48
N GLU A 71 20.50 -10.29 12.63
CA GLU A 71 21.28 -10.00 13.82
C GLU A 71 21.41 -8.48 14.04
N GLY A 72 21.53 -8.08 15.31
CA GLY A 72 21.56 -6.67 15.72
C GLY A 72 20.24 -6.20 16.32
N SER A 73 20.17 -4.92 16.66
CA SER A 73 19.00 -4.33 17.31
C SER A 73 18.29 -3.38 16.37
N LEU A 74 17.00 -3.63 16.15
CA LEU A 74 16.13 -2.61 15.56
C LEU A 74 15.85 -1.56 16.65
N GLY A 75 15.94 -0.28 16.30
CA GLY A 75 15.78 0.80 17.26
C GLY A 75 15.11 2.03 16.67
N TYR A 76 14.49 2.82 17.54
CA TYR A 76 13.99 4.13 17.17
C TYR A 76 15.12 5.03 16.64
N ALA A 77 14.86 5.78 15.56
CA ALA A 77 15.84 6.63 14.86
C ALA A 77 17.08 5.89 14.31
N LYS A 78 17.08 4.54 14.27
CA LYS A 78 18.17 3.77 13.66
C LYS A 78 18.02 3.69 12.15
N ARG A 79 19.17 3.75 11.46
CA ARG A 79 19.25 3.48 10.03
C ARG A 79 19.01 2.01 9.76
N LEU A 80 18.31 1.76 8.66
CA LEU A 80 18.16 0.43 8.10
C LEU A 80 18.13 0.51 6.57
N ALA A 81 18.57 -0.55 5.92
CA ALA A 81 18.38 -0.73 4.50
C ALA A 81 17.56 -2.00 4.28
N LEU A 82 16.64 -1.97 3.33
CA LEU A 82 15.82 -3.14 3.01
C LEU A 82 15.37 -3.12 1.55
N SER A 83 15.06 -4.29 1.02
CA SER A 83 14.68 -4.49 -0.38
C SER A 83 13.27 -5.03 -0.49
N GLY A 84 12.45 -4.55 -1.43
CA GLY A 84 11.10 -5.05 -1.62
C GLY A 84 10.40 -4.51 -2.87
N ASN A 85 9.11 -4.80 -3.01
CA ASN A 85 8.25 -4.25 -4.05
C ASN A 85 7.43 -3.11 -3.45
N LEU A 86 7.39 -1.96 -4.12
CA LEU A 86 6.57 -0.84 -3.70
C LEU A 86 5.14 -1.04 -4.21
N MET A 87 4.18 -0.79 -3.33
CA MET A 87 2.77 -0.84 -3.65
C MET A 87 2.10 0.41 -3.12
N LYS A 88 1.32 1.07 -3.98
CA LYS A 88 0.44 2.14 -3.58
C LYS A 88 -0.73 1.53 -2.80
N THR A 89 -1.02 2.10 -1.64
CA THR A 89 -2.13 1.74 -0.75
C THR A 89 -2.73 3.02 -0.18
N HIS A 90 -3.84 2.92 0.53
CA HIS A 90 -4.43 4.05 1.24
C HIS A 90 -4.52 3.76 2.73
N LEU A 91 -4.22 4.75 3.57
CA LEU A 91 -4.37 4.62 5.02
C LEU A 91 -5.83 4.82 5.43
N ILE A 92 -6.30 3.96 6.33
CA ILE A 92 -7.61 4.05 6.97
C ILE A 92 -7.39 4.34 8.46
N HIS A 93 -7.80 5.52 8.90
CA HIS A 93 -7.73 6.03 10.26
C HIS A 93 -8.95 5.65 11.10
N GLY A 94 -10.14 5.53 10.51
CA GLY A 94 -11.38 5.42 11.29
C GLY A 94 -12.54 4.70 10.60
N GLU A 95 -13.66 4.60 11.33
CA GLU A 95 -14.89 3.98 10.82
C GLU A 95 -15.61 4.86 9.79
N SER A 96 -15.56 6.19 9.95
CA SER A 96 -16.16 7.13 9.00
C SER A 96 -15.61 6.94 7.58
N GLU A 97 -14.29 6.80 7.45
CA GLU A 97 -13.61 6.54 6.17
C GLU A 97 -14.04 5.19 5.59
N ARG A 98 -14.17 4.14 6.40
CA ARG A 98 -14.66 2.82 5.92
C ARG A 98 -16.07 2.88 5.39
N ILE A 99 -16.96 3.58 6.08
CA ILE A 99 -18.34 3.76 5.64
C ILE A 99 -18.35 4.50 4.30
N GLN A 100 -17.52 5.53 4.15
CA GLN A 100 -17.41 6.27 2.89
C GLN A 100 -16.83 5.41 1.76
N ILE A 101 -15.78 4.63 2.01
CA ILE A 101 -15.22 3.67 1.04
C ILE A 101 -16.32 2.71 0.57
N LYS A 102 -17.05 2.09 1.50
CA LYS A 102 -18.15 1.17 1.15
C LYS A 102 -19.25 1.85 0.33
N ARG A 103 -19.57 3.12 0.63
CA ARG A 103 -20.55 3.89 -0.16
C ARG A 103 -20.06 4.15 -1.57
N LEU A 104 -18.82 4.63 -1.72
CA LEU A 104 -18.22 4.86 -3.03
C LEU A 104 -18.13 3.56 -3.83
N GLU A 105 -17.79 2.44 -3.19
CA GLU A 105 -17.75 1.11 -3.85
C GLU A 105 -19.13 0.64 -4.30
N SER A 106 -20.14 0.84 -3.46
CA SER A 106 -21.52 0.51 -3.82
C SER A 106 -22.01 1.36 -5.00
N GLN A 107 -21.62 2.63 -5.04
CA GLN A 107 -21.91 3.54 -6.14
C GLN A 107 -21.18 3.11 -7.42
N LEU A 108 -19.89 2.78 -7.33
CA LEU A 108 -19.08 2.26 -8.43
C LEU A 108 -19.74 1.01 -9.02
N VAL A 109 -20.01 0.00 -8.18
CA VAL A 109 -20.63 -1.26 -8.60
C VAL A 109 -22.00 -1.01 -9.21
N GLY A 110 -22.82 -0.15 -8.60
CA GLY A 110 -24.13 0.22 -9.13
C GLY A 110 -24.06 0.85 -10.51
N THR A 111 -23.17 1.82 -10.70
CA THR A 111 -22.95 2.51 -11.99
C THR A 111 -22.40 1.56 -13.04
N GLU A 112 -21.42 0.71 -12.69
CA GLU A 112 -20.90 -0.32 -13.59
C GLU A 112 -22.02 -1.28 -14.03
N ILE A 113 -22.82 -1.79 -13.10
CA ILE A 113 -23.99 -2.63 -13.42
C ILE A 113 -24.94 -1.93 -14.41
N GLN A 114 -25.19 -0.63 -14.21
CA GLN A 114 -26.02 0.15 -15.11
C GLN A 114 -25.38 0.32 -16.50
N ASN A 115 -24.07 0.56 -16.57
CA ASN A 115 -23.32 0.66 -17.82
C ASN A 115 -23.35 -0.68 -18.57
N PHE A 116 -23.07 -1.80 -17.88
CA PHE A 116 -23.20 -3.14 -18.44
C PHE A 116 -24.60 -3.40 -19.00
N ARG A 117 -25.65 -3.09 -18.23
CA ARG A 117 -27.05 -3.29 -18.66
C ARG A 117 -27.43 -2.38 -19.82
N ARG A 118 -26.99 -1.12 -19.82
CA ARG A 118 -27.25 -0.17 -20.91
C ARG A 118 -26.59 -0.66 -22.19
N TRP A 119 -25.34 -1.10 -22.10
CA TRP A 119 -24.61 -1.67 -23.22
C TRP A 119 -25.31 -2.92 -23.76
N LEU A 120 -25.73 -3.84 -22.87
CA LEU A 120 -26.52 -5.02 -23.24
C LEU A 120 -27.89 -4.68 -23.84
N LYS A 121 -28.37 -3.44 -23.78
CA LYS A 121 -29.62 -3.02 -24.43
C LYS A 121 -29.36 -2.28 -25.74
N SER A 122 -28.24 -1.57 -25.85
CA SER A 122 -27.94 -0.71 -26.99
C SER A 122 -27.25 -1.43 -28.15
N VAL A 123 -26.57 -2.55 -27.89
CA VAL A 123 -25.85 -3.29 -28.93
C VAL A 123 -26.82 -4.20 -29.69
N PRO A 124 -26.80 -4.18 -31.03
CA PRO A 124 -27.58 -5.13 -31.81
C PRO A 124 -27.09 -6.55 -31.59
N HIS A 125 -28.04 -7.41 -31.25
CA HIS A 125 -27.83 -8.76 -30.75
C HIS A 125 -28.16 -9.80 -31.82
N GLU A 126 -27.44 -10.92 -31.83
CA GLU A 126 -27.81 -12.04 -32.70
C GLU A 126 -29.15 -12.65 -32.28
N GLN A 127 -29.98 -12.97 -33.26
CA GLN A 127 -31.26 -13.64 -33.05
C GLN A 127 -31.10 -15.16 -33.03
N THR A 128 -29.99 -15.68 -32.50
CA THR A 128 -29.73 -17.12 -32.39
C THR A 128 -30.24 -17.67 -31.05
N ARG A 129 -30.64 -18.94 -31.00
CA ARG A 129 -31.06 -19.58 -29.74
C ARG A 129 -29.96 -19.56 -28.66
N GLN A 130 -28.70 -19.58 -29.08
CA GLN A 130 -27.55 -19.49 -28.17
C GLN A 130 -27.39 -18.10 -27.57
N TRP A 131 -27.81 -17.05 -28.29
CA TRP A 131 -27.70 -15.66 -27.84
C TRP A 131 -28.51 -15.40 -26.57
N THR A 132 -29.74 -15.89 -26.51
CA THR A 132 -30.58 -15.77 -25.31
C THR A 132 -29.90 -16.37 -24.08
N HIS A 133 -29.26 -17.54 -24.23
CA HIS A 133 -28.49 -18.16 -23.15
C HIS A 133 -27.23 -17.36 -22.78
N GLN A 134 -26.53 -16.79 -23.76
CA GLN A 134 -25.35 -15.94 -23.52
C GLN A 134 -25.72 -14.66 -22.75
N ILE A 135 -26.80 -13.98 -23.13
CA ILE A 135 -27.30 -12.80 -22.41
C ILE A 135 -27.68 -13.16 -20.97
N GLN A 136 -28.44 -14.24 -20.76
CA GLN A 136 -28.78 -14.70 -19.41
C GLN A 136 -27.52 -14.97 -18.56
N ARG A 137 -26.47 -15.56 -19.15
CA ARG A 137 -25.19 -15.79 -18.46
C ARG A 137 -24.45 -14.49 -18.14
N LEU A 138 -24.52 -13.49 -19.00
CA LEU A 138 -23.96 -12.16 -18.74
C LEU A 138 -24.74 -11.44 -17.64
N GLU A 139 -26.08 -11.53 -17.62
CA GLU A 139 -26.90 -10.99 -16.53
C GLU A 139 -26.60 -11.66 -15.18
N GLN A 140 -26.42 -12.98 -15.17
CA GLN A 140 -25.97 -13.70 -13.97
C GLN A 140 -24.58 -13.24 -13.54
N THR A 141 -23.68 -12.97 -14.48
CA THR A 141 -22.34 -12.43 -14.19
C THR A 141 -22.42 -11.04 -13.58
N ILE A 142 -23.29 -10.17 -14.09
CA ILE A 142 -23.56 -8.83 -13.54
C ILE A 142 -24.17 -8.93 -12.13
N LYS A 143 -25.10 -9.87 -11.89
CA LYS A 143 -25.65 -10.13 -10.55
C LYS A 143 -24.57 -10.59 -9.58
N ALA A 144 -23.69 -11.50 -10.00
CA ALA A 144 -22.58 -12.00 -9.19
C ALA A 144 -21.53 -10.91 -8.91
N TYR A 145 -21.36 -9.94 -9.83
CA TYR A 145 -20.55 -8.75 -9.57
C TYR A 145 -21.19 -7.84 -8.51
N GLY A 146 -22.49 -7.60 -8.62
CA GLY A 146 -23.25 -6.82 -7.64
C GLY A 146 -23.30 -7.41 -6.23
N SER A 147 -23.19 -8.74 -6.11
CA SER A 147 -23.06 -9.44 -4.83
C SER A 147 -21.60 -9.62 -4.38
N HIS A 148 -20.65 -8.94 -5.02
CA HIS A 148 -19.21 -9.03 -4.75
C HIS A 148 -18.61 -10.45 -4.87
N GLN A 149 -19.29 -11.37 -5.53
CA GLN A 149 -18.78 -12.73 -5.80
C GLN A 149 -17.78 -12.75 -6.96
N LEU A 150 -17.84 -11.76 -7.85
CA LEU A 150 -16.90 -11.57 -8.95
C LEU A 150 -16.20 -10.22 -8.85
N LYS A 151 -14.95 -10.17 -9.30
CA LYS A 151 -14.21 -8.91 -9.51
C LYS A 151 -14.48 -8.36 -10.92
N LEU A 152 -14.34 -7.05 -11.10
CA LEU A 152 -14.56 -6.38 -12.40
C LEU A 152 -13.79 -7.06 -13.54
N MET A 153 -12.51 -7.39 -13.32
CA MET A 153 -11.69 -8.08 -14.32
C MET A 153 -12.28 -9.44 -14.74
N GLN A 154 -12.90 -10.19 -13.83
CA GLN A 154 -13.56 -11.46 -14.16
C GLN A 154 -14.85 -11.23 -14.95
N VAL A 155 -15.59 -10.15 -14.66
CA VAL A 155 -16.76 -9.73 -15.43
C VAL A 155 -16.35 -9.38 -16.85
N ILE A 156 -15.33 -8.53 -17.01
CA ILE A 156 -14.77 -8.13 -18.31
C ILE A 156 -14.30 -9.36 -19.10
N GLN A 157 -13.58 -10.30 -18.46
CA GLN A 157 -13.13 -11.53 -19.13
C GLN A 157 -14.29 -12.39 -19.62
N ARG A 158 -15.31 -12.60 -18.79
CA ARG A 158 -16.51 -13.37 -19.19
C ARG A 158 -17.28 -12.67 -20.31
N PHE A 159 -17.31 -11.35 -20.27
CA PHE A 159 -17.91 -10.54 -21.32
C PHE A 159 -17.13 -10.69 -22.63
N LYS A 160 -15.82 -10.45 -22.62
CA LYS A 160 -14.94 -10.64 -23.79
C LYS A 160 -15.06 -12.05 -24.38
N ALA A 161 -15.18 -13.09 -23.55
CA ALA A 161 -15.33 -14.46 -24.01
C ALA A 161 -16.61 -14.69 -24.84
N VAL A 162 -17.71 -14.00 -24.55
CA VAL A 162 -18.95 -14.08 -25.34
C VAL A 162 -18.78 -13.45 -26.72
N TYR A 163 -17.94 -12.41 -26.84
CA TYR A 163 -17.70 -11.67 -28.09
C TYR A 163 -16.40 -12.06 -28.81
N ALA A 164 -15.65 -13.03 -28.28
CA ALA A 164 -14.33 -13.44 -28.80
C ALA A 164 -14.43 -14.24 -30.11
N THR A 165 -15.58 -14.86 -30.39
CA THR A 165 -15.80 -15.71 -31.56
C THR A 165 -16.36 -14.97 -32.77
N ASP A 166 -16.52 -13.64 -32.68
CA ASP A 166 -17.29 -12.86 -33.65
C ASP A 166 -16.44 -12.04 -34.63
N LYS A 167 -17.11 -11.58 -35.70
CA LYS A 167 -16.60 -10.62 -36.69
C LYS A 167 -15.89 -9.45 -35.99
N TRP A 168 -14.80 -8.97 -36.59
CA TRP A 168 -13.92 -7.87 -36.12
C TRP A 168 -14.63 -6.68 -35.44
N HIS A 169 -15.80 -6.27 -35.94
CA HIS A 169 -16.60 -5.19 -35.34
C HIS A 169 -17.02 -5.45 -33.89
N ARG A 170 -17.30 -6.71 -33.50
CA ARG A 170 -17.74 -7.05 -32.14
C ARG A 170 -16.57 -7.17 -31.16
N GLN A 171 -15.43 -7.64 -31.64
CA GLN A 171 -14.19 -7.56 -30.87
C GLN A 171 -13.86 -6.11 -30.52
N LYS A 172 -13.96 -5.19 -31.50
CA LYS A 172 -13.79 -3.75 -31.25
C LYS A 172 -14.79 -3.18 -30.24
N GLN A 173 -16.04 -3.64 -30.23
CA GLN A 173 -17.04 -3.23 -29.24
C GLN A 173 -16.72 -3.74 -27.84
N ALA A 174 -16.26 -4.99 -27.72
CA ALA A 174 -15.82 -5.56 -26.45
C ALA A 174 -14.56 -4.87 -25.89
N GLU A 175 -13.62 -4.49 -26.75
CA GLU A 175 -12.44 -3.70 -26.38
C GLU A 175 -12.82 -2.28 -25.95
N HIS A 176 -13.74 -1.62 -26.65
CA HIS A 176 -14.26 -0.32 -26.25
C HIS A 176 -14.94 -0.37 -24.88
N PHE A 177 -15.74 -1.42 -24.64
CA PHE A 177 -16.38 -1.65 -23.35
C PHE A 177 -15.35 -1.86 -22.24
N GLU A 178 -14.36 -2.72 -22.45
CA GLU A 178 -13.26 -2.95 -21.50
C GLU A 178 -12.58 -1.63 -21.14
N LYS A 179 -12.29 -0.78 -22.15
CA LYS A 179 -11.69 0.53 -21.92
C LYS A 179 -12.56 1.41 -21.03
N LEU A 180 -13.86 1.53 -21.32
CA LEU A 180 -14.78 2.34 -20.51
C LEU A 180 -14.87 1.86 -19.06
N ALA A 181 -14.93 0.55 -18.84
CA ALA A 181 -14.97 -0.04 -17.49
C ALA A 181 -13.67 0.27 -16.71
N TRP A 182 -12.52 0.25 -17.39
CA TRP A 182 -11.25 0.64 -16.78
C TRP A 182 -11.16 2.15 -16.53
N ASP A 183 -11.57 2.98 -17.47
CA ASP A 183 -11.58 4.44 -17.32
C ASP A 183 -12.43 4.86 -16.10
N PHE A 184 -13.57 4.21 -15.90
CA PHE A 184 -14.44 4.43 -14.74
C PHE A 184 -13.84 3.90 -13.43
N SER A 185 -13.25 2.70 -13.44
CA SER A 185 -12.51 2.18 -12.28
C SER A 185 -11.35 3.10 -11.89
N SER A 186 -10.65 3.70 -12.86
CA SER A 186 -9.58 4.68 -12.62
C SER A 186 -10.11 6.03 -12.14
N GLN A 187 -11.35 6.41 -12.47
CA GLN A 187 -11.99 7.58 -11.86
C GLN A 187 -12.25 7.34 -10.37
N PHE A 188 -12.77 6.17 -10.00
CA PHE A 188 -12.97 5.80 -8.61
C PHE A 188 -11.66 5.75 -7.82
N GLU A 189 -10.57 5.22 -8.39
CA GLU A 189 -9.26 5.29 -7.74
C GLU A 189 -8.81 6.73 -7.47
N ARG A 190 -9.10 7.67 -8.38
CA ARG A 190 -8.81 9.10 -8.18
C ARG A 190 -9.67 9.72 -7.09
N GLU A 191 -10.93 9.32 -6.96
CA GLU A 191 -11.79 9.76 -5.86
C GLU A 191 -11.27 9.25 -4.51
N LEU A 192 -10.79 8.00 -4.46
CA LEU A 192 -10.12 7.46 -3.27
C LEU A 192 -8.83 8.24 -2.95
N ASP A 193 -8.03 8.60 -3.95
CA ASP A 193 -6.80 9.38 -3.78
C ASP A 193 -7.05 10.79 -3.19
N GLN A 194 -8.22 11.38 -3.47
CA GLN A 194 -8.61 12.69 -2.93
C GLN A 194 -9.08 12.59 -1.48
N PHE A 195 -9.67 11.45 -1.10
CA PHE A 195 -10.29 11.27 0.20
C PHE A 195 -9.36 10.63 1.25
N LEU A 196 -8.52 9.68 0.83
CA LEU A 196 -7.66 8.91 1.72
C LEU A 196 -6.19 9.27 1.53
N PRO A 197 -5.41 9.36 2.62
CA PRO A 197 -3.97 9.54 2.51
C PRO A 197 -3.31 8.37 1.76
N ILE A 198 -2.58 8.70 0.71
CA ILE A 198 -1.82 7.73 -0.08
C ILE A 198 -0.61 7.27 0.75
N ALA A 199 -0.42 5.96 0.84
CA ALA A 199 0.70 5.33 1.49
C ALA A 199 1.45 4.38 0.54
N TYR A 200 2.77 4.44 0.57
CA TYR A 200 3.63 3.50 -0.15
C TYR A 200 4.04 2.37 0.79
N LEU A 201 3.44 1.20 0.60
CA LEU A 201 3.74 0.00 1.35
C LEU A 201 4.81 -0.81 0.61
N LEU A 202 5.95 -1.03 1.26
CA LEU A 202 6.94 -1.97 0.78
C LEU A 202 6.56 -3.38 1.22
N VAL A 203 6.32 -4.23 0.24
CA VAL A 203 5.95 -5.64 0.44
C VAL A 203 7.04 -6.58 -0.02
N ASN A 204 6.94 -7.84 0.38
CA ASN A 204 7.90 -8.90 0.02
C ASN A 204 9.35 -8.56 0.40
N ILE A 205 9.51 -7.97 1.58
CA ILE A 205 10.79 -7.49 2.11
C ILE A 205 11.85 -8.61 2.13
N LYS A 206 13.09 -8.24 1.78
CA LYS A 206 14.32 -9.05 1.78
C LYS A 206 15.55 -8.17 2.06
N ASN A 207 16.71 -8.78 2.27
CA ASN A 207 18.02 -8.11 2.40
C ASN A 207 17.98 -6.95 3.39
N ILE A 208 17.49 -7.25 4.60
CA ILE A 208 17.38 -6.25 5.66
C ILE A 208 18.75 -6.11 6.31
N GLU A 209 19.20 -4.88 6.44
CA GLU A 209 20.45 -4.50 7.08
C GLU A 209 20.12 -3.50 8.18
N LEU A 210 20.56 -3.81 9.39
CA LEU A 210 20.40 -2.95 10.56
C LEU A 210 21.73 -2.26 10.85
N TYR A 211 21.71 -0.94 10.99
CA TYR A 211 22.90 -0.17 11.27
C TYR A 211 22.92 0.16 12.76
N GLN A 212 24.04 -0.14 13.42
CA GLN A 212 24.29 0.30 14.78
C GLN A 212 25.07 1.62 14.73
N TYR A 213 24.68 2.57 15.59
CA TYR A 213 25.50 3.75 15.81
C TYR A 213 26.31 3.53 17.07
N SER A 214 27.63 3.71 17.00
CA SER A 214 28.48 3.76 18.18
C SER A 214 28.41 5.15 18.85
N ASN A 215 27.21 5.73 19.00
CA ASN A 215 27.04 7.06 19.59
C ASN A 215 26.35 6.98 20.97
N GLN A 216 26.41 8.07 21.72
CA GLN A 216 25.81 8.15 23.06
C GLN A 216 24.29 7.89 23.08
N ARG A 217 23.56 8.06 21.98
CA ARG A 217 22.10 7.78 21.93
C ARG A 217 21.80 6.29 22.00
N ASP A 218 22.56 5.48 21.28
CA ASP A 218 22.43 4.02 21.32
C ASP A 218 22.78 3.47 22.71
N ILE A 219 23.68 4.15 23.42
CA ILE A 219 23.98 3.89 24.84
C ILE A 219 22.76 4.25 25.69
N LEU A 220 22.16 5.42 25.54
CA LEU A 220 21.04 5.86 26.40
C LEU A 220 19.73 5.09 26.18
N LEU A 221 19.49 4.56 24.98
CA LEU A 221 18.24 3.88 24.61
C LEU A 221 18.31 2.34 24.68
N HIS A 222 19.48 1.77 25.00
CA HIS A 222 19.75 0.32 25.21
C HIS A 222 18.83 -0.65 24.45
N PRO A 223 18.80 -0.63 23.10
CA PRO A 223 17.90 -1.49 22.35
C PRO A 223 18.37 -2.95 22.42
N GLU A 224 17.48 -3.83 22.88
CA GLU A 224 17.71 -5.29 22.89
C GLU A 224 18.03 -5.78 21.47
N ALA A 225 19.02 -6.68 21.38
CA ALA A 225 19.32 -7.35 20.13
C ALA A 225 18.20 -8.33 19.77
N ASN A 226 17.95 -8.45 18.47
CA ASN A 226 17.06 -9.46 17.94
C ASN A 226 17.59 -10.86 18.30
N GLN A 227 16.67 -11.77 18.61
CA GLN A 227 16.91 -13.19 18.82
C GLN A 227 16.29 -13.95 17.64
N PRO A 228 17.07 -14.29 16.59
CA PRO A 228 16.53 -14.87 15.36
C PRO A 228 15.75 -16.17 15.57
N SER A 229 16.09 -16.95 16.60
CA SER A 229 15.39 -18.18 16.99
C SER A 229 13.94 -17.95 17.42
N LEU A 230 13.65 -16.79 18.02
CA LEU A 230 12.31 -16.42 18.51
C LEU A 230 11.50 -15.59 17.51
N ALA A 231 12.11 -15.17 16.40
CA ALA A 231 11.55 -14.21 15.44
C ALA A 231 10.17 -14.60 14.88
N TYR A 232 9.83 -15.89 14.82
CA TYR A 232 8.54 -16.37 14.30
C TYR A 232 7.42 -16.40 15.34
N THR A 233 7.74 -16.23 16.63
CA THR A 233 6.74 -16.31 17.70
C THR A 233 5.98 -14.99 17.80
N SER A 234 4.64 -15.07 17.90
CA SER A 234 3.79 -13.88 17.94
C SER A 234 4.04 -13.02 19.18
N THR A 235 4.37 -13.67 20.31
CA THR A 235 4.74 -13.04 21.59
C THR A 235 6.03 -12.24 21.46
N TYR A 236 7.07 -12.82 20.85
CA TYR A 236 8.33 -12.10 20.64
C TYR A 236 8.18 -10.95 19.65
N ILE A 237 7.42 -11.13 18.57
CA ILE A 237 7.09 -10.04 17.65
C ILE A 237 6.35 -8.90 18.38
N GLN A 238 5.44 -9.23 19.31
CA GLN A 238 4.76 -8.22 20.13
C GLN A 238 5.74 -7.50 21.06
N HIS A 239 6.58 -8.24 21.79
CA HIS A 239 7.59 -7.70 22.69
C HIS A 239 8.50 -6.68 21.97
N MET A 240 9.11 -7.08 20.84
CA MET A 240 9.99 -6.19 20.07
C MET A 240 9.26 -4.96 19.52
N PHE A 241 7.98 -5.10 19.16
CA PHE A 241 7.16 -3.99 18.69
C PHE A 241 6.86 -2.99 19.82
N ASP A 242 6.54 -3.46 21.01
CA ASP A 242 6.27 -2.61 22.18
C ASP A 242 7.54 -1.95 22.71
N GLN A 243 8.67 -2.66 22.67
CA GLN A 243 9.98 -2.09 22.99
C GLN A 243 10.30 -0.86 22.12
N LEU A 244 10.06 -0.93 20.81
CA LEU A 244 10.28 0.20 19.90
C LEU A 244 9.36 1.39 20.20
N LYS A 245 8.11 1.14 20.64
CA LYS A 245 7.23 2.21 21.13
C LYS A 245 7.79 2.86 22.39
N ALA A 246 8.25 2.05 23.35
CA ALA A 246 8.84 2.54 24.59
C ALA A 246 10.10 3.38 24.33
N GLN A 247 10.98 2.93 23.44
CA GLN A 247 12.18 3.69 23.04
C GLN A 247 11.84 5.06 22.45
N LYS A 248 10.79 5.15 21.63
CA LYS A 248 10.33 6.44 21.10
C LYS A 248 9.91 7.39 22.22
N VAL A 249 9.10 6.91 23.16
CA VAL A 249 8.62 7.70 24.30
C VAL A 249 9.81 8.14 25.16
N GLN A 250 10.74 7.24 25.45
CA GLN A 250 11.95 7.54 26.21
C GLN A 250 12.83 8.58 25.49
N ALA A 251 13.02 8.46 24.18
CA ALA A 251 13.77 9.44 23.40
C ALA A 251 13.13 10.85 23.47
N GLN A 252 11.79 10.92 23.42
CA GLN A 252 11.06 12.18 23.59
C GLN A 252 11.22 12.76 25.00
N GLN A 253 11.14 11.93 26.04
CA GLN A 253 11.33 12.36 27.44
C GLN A 253 12.75 12.89 27.71
N LEU A 254 13.76 12.26 27.11
CA LEU A 254 15.15 12.66 27.23
C LEU A 254 15.50 13.88 26.37
N GLY A 255 14.53 14.45 25.64
CA GLY A 255 14.77 15.54 24.68
C GLY A 255 15.79 15.15 23.61
N LEU A 256 15.98 13.85 23.36
CA LEU A 256 16.92 13.38 22.34
C LEU A 256 16.32 13.75 20.99
N PRO A 257 16.93 14.69 20.25
CA PRO A 257 16.31 15.16 19.04
C PRO A 257 16.33 14.00 18.05
N PHE A 258 15.15 13.68 17.51
CA PHE A 258 14.93 12.56 16.58
C PHE A 258 15.98 12.56 15.45
N TYR A 259 16.42 13.77 15.04
CA TYR A 259 17.68 14.05 14.36
C TYR A 259 18.34 15.31 14.89
N ASP A 260 19.66 15.35 14.86
CA ASP A 260 20.45 16.55 15.18
C ASP A 260 20.22 17.65 14.10
N PRO A 261 19.64 18.82 14.46
CA PRO A 261 19.41 19.93 13.54
C PRO A 261 20.71 20.48 12.91
N ASP A 262 21.83 20.44 13.64
CA ASP A 262 23.12 20.92 13.14
C ASP A 262 23.75 19.90 12.19
N TRP A 263 23.54 18.60 12.43
CA TRP A 263 23.92 17.54 11.50
C TRP A 263 23.16 17.66 10.17
N LEU A 264 21.88 18.02 10.24
CA LEU A 264 21.01 18.33 9.10
C LEU A 264 21.48 19.55 8.31
N ALA A 265 21.85 20.62 9.01
CA ALA A 265 22.34 21.87 8.41
C ALA A 265 23.69 21.67 7.70
N ASN A 266 24.59 20.85 8.25
CA ASN A 266 25.96 20.68 7.76
C ASN A 266 26.13 19.62 6.65
N LYS A 267 25.11 18.81 6.35
CA LYS A 267 25.12 17.80 5.27
C LYS A 267 24.27 18.20 4.05
N GLN A 268 23.94 19.49 3.90
CA GLN A 268 23.23 20.01 2.73
C GLN A 268 24.04 19.81 1.44
N ARG A 269 23.73 18.74 0.68
CA ARG A 269 24.03 18.60 -0.75
C ARG A 269 22.80 18.10 -1.52
N PHE A 270 22.18 19.06 -2.20
CA PHE A 270 21.49 19.08 -3.51
C PHE A 270 20.19 18.29 -3.86
N GLN A 271 19.66 17.29 -3.13
CA GLN A 271 18.39 16.58 -3.52
C GLN A 271 17.51 16.00 -2.35
N GLN A 272 17.11 16.79 -1.34
CA GLN A 272 16.39 16.30 -0.10
C GLN A 272 14.84 16.05 -0.27
N PRO A 273 14.01 15.54 0.70
CA PRO A 273 13.95 16.01 2.11
C PRO A 273 14.47 15.09 3.23
N VAL A 274 14.69 15.62 4.44
CA VAL A 274 15.13 14.80 5.57
C VAL A 274 14.04 14.68 6.66
N TRP A 275 13.02 15.53 6.69
CA TRP A 275 11.72 15.43 5.98
C TRP A 275 10.92 16.75 6.16
N ASP A 276 9.81 16.99 5.43
CA ASP A 276 8.72 17.85 5.94
C ASP A 276 7.35 17.56 5.28
N PRO A 277 6.35 16.99 5.98
CA PRO A 277 4.96 17.19 5.56
C PRO A 277 4.39 18.50 6.15
N ALA A 278 5.15 19.21 6.99
CA ALA A 278 4.81 20.24 7.98
C ALA A 278 4.02 19.73 9.20
N GLN A 279 3.75 18.43 9.30
CA GLN A 279 2.39 18.02 9.70
C GLN A 279 2.27 16.70 10.43
N LEU A 280 3.31 16.27 11.13
CA LEU A 280 3.05 15.43 12.29
C LEU A 280 2.39 16.22 13.43
N ASP A 281 2.00 17.47 13.20
CA ASP A 281 1.99 18.66 14.08
C ASP A 281 1.14 18.64 15.36
N ALA A 282 0.58 17.51 15.74
CA ALA A 282 0.19 17.34 17.14
C ALA A 282 0.25 15.89 17.59
N PHE A 283 1.11 15.05 16.98
CA PHE A 283 1.37 13.66 17.37
C PHE A 283 0.11 12.85 17.72
N ASN A 284 -1.05 13.15 17.13
CA ASN A 284 -2.38 12.74 17.58
C ASN A 284 -2.50 12.52 19.10
N ILE A 285 -2.58 13.66 19.81
CA ILE A 285 -3.42 13.92 20.99
C ILE A 285 -4.26 12.71 21.41
N ALA A 286 -4.09 12.30 22.67
CA ALA A 286 -5.12 11.66 23.45
C ALA A 286 -6.45 12.41 23.24
N LYS A 287 -7.35 11.89 22.41
CA LYS A 287 -8.75 12.26 22.57
C LYS A 287 -9.25 11.39 23.70
N THR A 288 -9.44 12.06 24.85
CA THR A 288 -10.26 11.68 26.00
C THR A 288 -11.13 10.45 25.79
#